data_AF-A0A2N5TAH9-F1
#
_entry.id   AF-A0A2N5TAH9-F1
#
_cell.length_a   1.000
_cell.length_b   1.000
_cell.length_c   1.000
_cell.angle_alpha   90.00
_cell.angle_beta   90.00
_cell.angle_gamma   90.00
#
_symmetry.space_group_name_H-M   'P 1'
#
loop_
_entity.id
_entity.type
_entity.pdbx_description
1 polymer ?
#
loop_
_entity_poly.entity_id
_entity_poly.type
_entity_poly.pdbx_seq_one_letter_code
_entity_poly.pdbx_strand_id
1 'polypeptide(L)'
;MLLNIEGTTSLLAQVVTPKTYLSALITLDGRVVAFHIHPSAIVADEEEQSDGSDQAKIAAAIASGLWREDCYERPLPSTSKTELAQEVRNLDAVCELGQLRLNFTPPFLLVLVGKAGSVSPETLSMKAQLLQDQLKGPFSSI
;
A
#
# COMPACT_ATOMS: atom_id res chain seq x y z
N MET A 1 12.67 -1.34 -17.73
CA MET A 1 11.63 -2.36 -17.93
C MET A 1 10.30 -1.74 -17.50
N LEU A 2 9.19 -1.97 -18.20
CA LEU A 2 7.89 -1.39 -17.83
C LEU A 2 7.27 -2.19 -16.67
N LEU A 3 6.72 -1.50 -15.68
CA LEU A 3 5.98 -2.12 -14.58
C LEU A 3 4.75 -2.86 -15.15
N ASN A 4 4.63 -4.17 -14.90
CA ASN A 4 3.43 -4.92 -15.30
C ASN A 4 2.28 -4.62 -14.33
N ILE A 5 1.43 -3.64 -14.68
CA ILE A 5 0.34 -3.16 -13.84
C ILE A 5 -0.71 -4.27 -13.58
N GLU A 6 -1.04 -5.06 -14.59
CA GLU A 6 -2.04 -6.14 -14.47
C GLU A 6 -1.54 -7.26 -13.55
N GLY A 7 -0.28 -7.67 -13.73
CA GLY A 7 0.38 -8.62 -12.84
C GLY A 7 0.49 -8.08 -11.41
N THR A 8 0.83 -6.80 -11.24
CA THR A 8 0.89 -6.14 -9.93
C THR A 8 -0.47 -6.12 -9.25
N THR A 9 -1.53 -5.74 -9.98
CA THR A 9 -2.90 -5.72 -9.46
C THR A 9 -3.37 -7.12 -9.03
N SER A 10 -3.00 -8.14 -9.81
CA SER A 10 -3.30 -9.54 -9.47
C SER A 10 -2.58 -10.00 -8.20
N LEU A 11 -1.34 -9.55 -7.96
CA LEU A 11 -0.62 -9.81 -6.71
C LEU A 11 -1.32 -9.10 -5.53
N LEU A 12 -1.63 -7.82 -5.66
CA LEU A 12 -2.34 -7.04 -4.62
C LEU A 12 -3.66 -7.70 -4.21
N ALA A 13 -4.39 -8.30 -5.15
CA ALA A 13 -5.64 -9.00 -4.87
C ALA A 13 -5.49 -10.22 -3.94
N GLN A 14 -4.32 -10.88 -3.89
CA GLN A 14 -4.11 -12.11 -3.12
C GLN A 14 -4.25 -11.91 -1.61
N VAL A 15 -3.99 -10.71 -1.11
CA VAL A 15 -4.08 -10.40 0.32
C VAL A 15 -5.35 -9.66 0.69
N VAL A 16 -6.15 -9.28 -0.30
CA VAL A 16 -7.41 -8.58 -0.10
C VAL A 16 -8.49 -9.57 0.32
N THR A 17 -9.16 -9.25 1.42
CA THR A 17 -10.26 -10.02 1.99
C THR A 17 -11.31 -9.04 2.53
N PRO A 18 -12.53 -9.46 2.91
CA PRO A 18 -13.50 -8.54 3.50
C PRO A 18 -12.99 -7.74 4.71
N LYS A 19 -12.00 -8.27 5.44
CA LYS A 19 -11.37 -7.63 6.60
C LYS A 19 -10.13 -6.79 6.25
N THR A 20 -9.40 -7.15 5.20
CA THR A 20 -8.30 -6.35 4.63
C THR A 20 -8.74 -5.91 3.25
N TYR A 21 -9.52 -4.85 3.20
CA TYR A 21 -10.38 -4.60 2.05
C TYR A 21 -9.70 -3.81 0.95
N LEU A 22 -8.54 -3.20 1.19
CA LEU A 22 -7.79 -2.46 0.16
C LEU A 22 -6.32 -2.83 0.23
N SER A 23 -5.73 -3.04 -0.95
CA SER A 23 -4.28 -3.09 -1.14
C SER A 23 -3.90 -2.22 -2.32
N ALA A 24 -2.89 -1.37 -2.16
CA ALA A 24 -2.46 -0.43 -3.19
C ALA A 24 -0.94 -0.33 -3.24
N LEU A 25 -0.41 -0.18 -4.45
CA LEU A 25 0.94 0.26 -4.71
C LEU A 25 0.89 1.73 -5.12
N ILE A 26 1.65 2.56 -4.41
CA ILE A 26 1.65 4.00 -4.63
C ILE A 26 3.09 4.52 -4.78
N THR A 27 3.24 5.64 -5.48
CA THR A 27 4.49 6.40 -5.48
C THR A 27 4.67 7.15 -4.16
N LEU A 28 5.90 7.58 -3.84
CA LEU A 28 6.20 8.33 -2.62
C LEU A 28 5.43 9.67 -2.54
N ASP A 29 5.08 10.27 -3.68
CA ASP A 29 4.29 11.50 -3.76
C ASP A 29 2.77 11.27 -3.66
N GLY A 30 2.31 10.02 -3.54
CA GLY A 30 0.92 9.67 -3.28
C GLY A 30 0.08 9.34 -4.51
N ARG A 31 0.69 9.08 -5.67
CA ARG A 31 -0.03 8.63 -6.86
C ARG A 31 -0.29 7.13 -6.78
N VAL A 32 -1.52 6.73 -7.04
CA VAL A 32 -1.88 5.31 -7.12
C VAL A 32 -1.36 4.73 -8.43
N VAL A 33 -0.55 3.67 -8.34
CA VAL A 33 0.02 2.96 -9.49
C VAL A 33 -0.83 1.75 -9.84
N ALA A 34 -1.20 0.98 -8.81
CA ALA A 34 -2.08 -0.18 -8.92
C ALA A 34 -2.83 -0.32 -7.59
N PHE A 35 -4.05 -0.81 -7.62
CA PHE A 35 -4.82 -1.09 -6.41
C PHE A 35 -5.80 -2.24 -6.65
N HIS A 36 -6.18 -2.89 -5.57
CA HIS A 36 -7.30 -3.82 -5.55
C HIS A 36 -8.13 -3.57 -4.31
N ILE A 37 -9.44 -3.48 -4.50
CA ILE A 37 -10.41 -3.28 -3.43
C ILE A 37 -11.40 -4.45 -3.37
N HIS A 38 -11.72 -4.89 -2.16
CA HIS A 38 -12.74 -5.89 -1.96
C HIS A 38 -14.12 -5.28 -2.24
N PRO A 39 -15.02 -5.96 -2.99
CA PRO A 39 -16.33 -5.43 -3.33
C PRO A 39 -17.19 -5.01 -2.12
N SER A 40 -17.00 -5.65 -0.97
CA SER A 40 -17.73 -5.29 0.26
C SER A 40 -17.40 -3.91 0.84
N ALA A 41 -16.32 -3.26 0.37
CA ALA A 41 -15.92 -1.93 0.78
C ALA A 41 -16.32 -0.85 -0.24
N ILE A 42 -16.85 -1.26 -1.39
CA ILE A 42 -17.41 -0.35 -2.38
C ILE A 42 -18.80 0.05 -1.88
N VAL A 43 -18.92 1.29 -1.42
CA VAL A 43 -20.24 1.87 -1.11
C VAL A 43 -20.88 2.22 -2.45
N ALA A 44 -21.97 1.54 -2.77
CA ALA A 44 -22.77 1.89 -3.94
C ALA A 44 -23.60 3.13 -3.59
N ASP A 45 -23.13 4.30 -3.99
CA ASP A 45 -24.02 5.45 -4.09
C ASP A 45 -24.90 5.26 -5.35
N GLU A 46 -26.20 5.47 -5.21
CA GLU A 46 -27.22 5.12 -6.21
C GLU A 46 -27.07 5.85 -7.57
N GLU A 47 -26.13 6.80 -7.66
CA GLU A 47 -25.91 7.64 -8.86
C GLU A 47 -24.51 7.50 -9.49
N GLU A 48 -23.52 6.91 -8.80
CA GLU A 48 -22.17 6.72 -9.33
C GLU A 48 -21.68 5.28 -9.13
N GLN A 49 -21.32 4.61 -10.23
CA GLN A 49 -20.56 3.35 -10.16
C GLN A 49 -19.16 3.65 -9.62
N SER A 50 -19.02 3.71 -8.29
CA SER A 50 -17.72 3.74 -7.66
C SER A 50 -17.06 2.37 -7.79
N ASP A 51 -15.89 2.30 -8.40
CA ASP A 51 -15.03 1.11 -8.45
C ASP A 51 -14.10 1.02 -7.22
N GLY A 52 -14.29 1.89 -6.23
CA GLY A 52 -13.45 2.02 -5.05
C GLY A 52 -12.16 2.82 -5.29
N SER A 53 -12.00 3.48 -6.43
CA SER A 53 -10.84 4.30 -6.78
C SER A 53 -10.61 5.44 -5.78
N ASP A 54 -11.68 6.05 -5.26
CA ASP A 54 -11.56 7.18 -4.34
C ASP A 54 -11.01 6.76 -2.97
N GLN A 55 -11.43 5.61 -2.46
CA GLN A 55 -10.86 5.02 -1.25
C GLN A 55 -9.35 4.74 -1.44
N ALA A 56 -8.94 4.26 -2.62
CA ALA A 56 -7.54 4.06 -2.94
C ALA A 56 -6.76 5.38 -2.97
N LYS A 57 -7.32 6.45 -3.56
CA LYS A 57 -6.70 7.78 -3.59
C LYS A 57 -6.59 8.40 -2.18
N ILE A 58 -7.63 8.27 -1.36
CA ILE A 58 -7.62 8.77 0.02
C ILE A 58 -6.55 8.02 0.83
N ALA A 59 -6.52 6.69 0.74
CA ALA A 59 -5.49 5.88 1.40
C ALA A 59 -4.08 6.26 0.92
N ALA A 60 -3.90 6.53 -0.38
CA ALA A 60 -2.63 6.95 -0.94
C ALA A 60 -2.17 8.33 -0.43
N ALA A 61 -3.10 9.29 -0.32
CA ALA A 61 -2.81 10.62 0.19
C ALA A 61 -2.39 10.57 1.67
N ILE A 62 -3.13 9.82 2.50
CA ILE A 62 -2.79 9.60 3.91
C ILE A 62 -1.42 8.92 4.01
N ALA A 63 -1.19 7.88 3.21
CA ALA A 63 0.06 7.13 3.26
C ALA A 63 1.28 7.97 2.84
N SER A 64 1.15 8.81 1.80
CA SER A 64 2.22 9.74 1.41
C SER A 64 2.49 10.79 2.49
N GLY A 65 1.45 11.28 3.16
CA GLY A 65 1.60 12.21 4.29
C GLY A 65 2.41 11.59 5.43
N LEU A 66 2.00 10.40 5.88
CA LEU A 66 2.69 9.65 6.94
C LEU A 66 4.14 9.33 6.57
N TRP A 67 4.38 8.93 5.31
CA TRP A 67 5.74 8.65 4.83
C TRP A 67 6.64 9.89 4.84
N ARG A 68 6.11 11.05 4.43
CA ARG A 68 6.88 12.30 4.45
C ARG A 68 7.25 12.68 5.88
N GLU A 69 6.30 12.60 6.80
CA GLU A 69 6.53 12.86 8.22
C GLU A 69 7.62 11.94 8.79
N ASP A 70 7.54 10.63 8.51
CA ASP A 70 8.59 9.68 8.88
C ASP A 70 9.95 10.04 8.28
N CYS A 71 9.98 10.48 7.02
CA CYS A 71 11.22 10.90 6.35
C CYS A 71 11.80 12.20 6.91
N TYR A 72 10.99 13.07 7.52
CA TYR A 72 11.50 14.24 8.23
C TYR A 72 12.22 13.84 9.52
N GLU A 73 11.67 12.88 10.28
CA GLU A 73 12.28 12.39 11.52
C GLU A 73 13.45 11.44 11.27
N ARG A 74 13.32 10.59 10.26
CA ARG A 74 14.27 9.56 9.86
C ARG A 74 14.60 9.72 8.37
N PRO A 75 15.52 10.60 7.97
CA PRO A 75 15.86 10.75 6.56
C PRO A 75 16.31 9.44 5.92
N LEU A 76 15.99 9.23 4.64
CA LEU A 76 16.52 8.09 3.88
C LEU A 76 18.05 8.25 3.69
N PRO A 77 18.82 7.15 3.70
CA PRO A 77 20.25 7.21 3.41
C PRO A 77 20.47 7.79 2.00
N SER A 78 21.28 8.86 1.93
CA SER A 78 21.34 9.75 0.76
C SER A 78 22.32 9.31 -0.33
N THR A 79 23.11 8.26 -0.11
CA THR A 79 24.35 8.06 -0.89
C THR A 79 24.40 6.80 -1.75
N SER A 80 23.56 5.79 -1.54
CA SER A 80 23.62 4.57 -2.36
C SER A 80 22.26 3.99 -2.72
N LYS A 81 22.08 3.66 -4.01
CA LYS A 81 20.96 2.86 -4.51
C LYS A 81 20.90 1.48 -3.83
N THR A 82 22.05 0.90 -3.49
CA THR A 82 22.09 -0.40 -2.80
C THR A 82 21.67 -0.29 -1.34
N GLU A 83 21.95 0.83 -0.67
CA GLU A 83 21.48 1.09 0.70
C GLU A 83 19.96 1.30 0.70
N LEU A 84 19.46 2.10 -0.25
CA LEU A 84 18.02 2.33 -0.37
C LEU A 84 17.24 1.04 -0.71
N ALA A 85 17.81 0.15 -1.53
CA ALA A 85 17.21 -1.14 -1.87
C ALA A 85 17.11 -2.11 -0.67
N GLN A 86 17.95 -1.92 0.35
CA GLN A 86 17.96 -2.71 1.58
C GLN A 86 17.15 -2.08 2.72
N GLU A 87 16.73 -0.82 2.55
CA GLU A 87 15.95 -0.10 3.53
C GLU A 87 14.57 -0.73 3.69
N VAL A 88 14.29 -1.23 4.89
CA VAL A 88 12.98 -1.77 5.27
C VAL A 88 12.34 -0.83 6.26
N ARG A 89 11.30 -0.12 5.82
CA ARG A 89 10.48 0.73 6.69
C ARG A 89 9.05 0.31 6.64
N ASN A 90 8.47 0.23 7.84
CA ASN A 90 7.07 -0.07 7.99
C ASN A 90 6.43 0.93 8.94
N LEU A 91 5.24 1.40 8.59
CA LEU A 91 4.46 2.32 9.40
C LEU A 91 3.06 1.75 9.59
N ASP A 92 2.53 1.91 10.80
CA ASP A 92 1.16 1.56 11.15
C ASP A 92 0.41 2.83 11.54
N ALA A 93 -0.83 2.96 11.07
CA ALA A 93 -1.70 4.05 11.45
C ALA A 93 -3.14 3.58 11.61
N VAL A 94 -3.92 4.31 12.39
CA VAL A 94 -5.37 4.13 12.50
C VAL A 94 -6.03 5.42 12.09
N CYS A 95 -6.94 5.37 11.13
CA CYS A 95 -7.73 6.52 10.68
C CYS A 95 -9.18 6.10 10.39
N GLU A 96 -9.99 7.02 9.86
CA GLU A 96 -11.41 6.77 9.55
C GLU A 96 -11.61 5.65 8.51
N LEU A 97 -10.65 5.45 7.59
CA LEU A 97 -10.66 4.30 6.67
C LEU A 97 -10.43 2.97 7.39
N GLY A 98 -9.81 2.99 8.57
CA GLY A 98 -9.52 1.82 9.37
C GLY A 98 -8.05 1.75 9.75
N GLN A 99 -7.51 0.54 9.79
CA GLN A 99 -6.13 0.28 10.16
C GLN A 99 -5.25 0.20 8.91
N LEU A 100 -4.27 1.09 8.79
CA LEU A 100 -3.35 1.19 7.67
C LEU A 100 -2.01 0.56 8.04
N ARG A 101 -1.47 -0.21 7.11
CA ARG A 101 -0.08 -0.68 7.11
C ARG A 101 0.60 -0.16 5.86
N LEU A 102 1.74 0.51 6.04
CA LEU A 102 2.60 0.96 4.95
C LEU A 102 3.91 0.19 5.02
N ASN A 103 4.35 -0.35 3.89
CA ASN A 103 5.68 -0.96 3.75
C ASN A 103 6.43 -0.28 2.61
N PHE A 104 7.63 0.21 2.87
CA PHE A 104 8.50 0.76 1.85
C PHE A 104 9.05 -0.36 0.97
N THR A 105 8.76 -0.28 -0.33
CA THR A 105 9.23 -1.23 -1.34
C THR A 105 9.82 -0.40 -2.49
N PRO A 106 11.10 0.02 -2.37
CA PRO A 106 11.70 0.99 -3.27
C PRO A 106 11.43 0.69 -4.75
N PRO A 107 11.02 1.69 -5.56
CA PRO A 107 10.79 3.10 -5.24
C PRO A 107 9.35 3.44 -4.75
N PHE A 108 8.55 2.45 -4.37
CA PHE A 108 7.13 2.57 -4.07
C PHE A 108 6.82 2.39 -2.57
N LEU A 109 5.58 2.71 -2.20
CA LEU A 109 4.97 2.30 -0.93
C LEU A 109 3.87 1.29 -1.23
N LEU A 110 3.92 0.17 -0.50
CA LEU A 110 2.82 -0.77 -0.42
C LEU A 110 1.89 -0.34 0.73
N VAL A 111 0.62 -0.16 0.44
CA VAL A 111 -0.41 0.25 1.40
C VAL A 111 -1.45 -0.85 1.52
N LEU A 112 -1.78 -1.22 2.76
CA LEU A 112 -2.85 -2.16 3.09
C LEU A 112 -3.80 -1.50 4.07
N VAL A 113 -5.10 -1.65 3.82
CA VAL A 113 -6.14 -1.12 4.71
C VAL A 113 -7.02 -2.25 5.22
N GLY A 114 -7.10 -2.32 6.54
CA GLY A 114 -7.92 -3.23 7.29
C GLY A 114 -9.11 -2.53 7.93
N LYS A 115 -10.23 -3.23 8.06
CA LYS A 115 -11.37 -2.74 8.84
C LYS A 115 -10.96 -2.67 10.32
N ALA A 116 -11.09 -1.48 10.92
CA ALA A 116 -10.73 -1.26 12.32
C ALA A 116 -11.43 -2.27 13.26
N GLY A 117 -10.67 -2.80 14.23
CA GLY A 117 -11.14 -3.80 15.18
C GLY A 117 -11.47 -5.18 14.60
N SER A 118 -11.39 -5.38 13.28
CA SER A 118 -11.74 -6.64 12.61
C SER A 118 -10.52 -7.44 12.14
N VAL A 119 -9.39 -6.76 11.94
CA VAL A 119 -8.10 -7.37 11.61
C VAL A 119 -7.05 -6.88 12.60
N SER A 120 -6.13 -7.76 12.99
CA SER A 120 -5.05 -7.38 13.91
C SER A 120 -3.88 -6.72 13.15
N PRO A 121 -3.09 -5.85 13.82
CA PRO A 121 -1.86 -5.30 13.24
C PRO A 121 -0.92 -6.39 12.71
N GLU A 122 -0.78 -7.51 13.44
CA GLU A 122 0.10 -8.61 13.07
C GLU A 122 -0.37 -9.29 11.78
N THR A 123 -1.68 -9.44 11.60
CA THR A 123 -2.26 -10.02 10.39
C THR A 123 -1.99 -9.12 9.17
N LEU A 124 -2.16 -7.80 9.32
CA LEU A 124 -1.83 -6.84 8.27
C LEU A 124 -0.33 -6.84 7.94
N SER A 125 0.52 -6.87 8.97
CA SER A 125 1.98 -6.94 8.83
C SER A 125 2.42 -8.20 8.06
N MET A 126 1.87 -9.37 8.41
CA MET A 126 2.17 -10.63 7.72
C MET A 126 1.75 -10.59 6.25
N LYS A 127 0.56 -10.05 5.94
CA LYS A 127 0.10 -9.87 4.55
C LYS A 127 1.00 -8.90 3.77
N ALA A 128 1.41 -7.80 4.39
CA ALA A 128 2.29 -6.82 3.79
C ALA A 128 3.67 -7.43 3.45
N GLN A 129 4.22 -8.21 4.38
CA GLN A 129 5.48 -8.91 4.18
C GLN A 129 5.41 -9.91 3.02
N LEU A 130 4.34 -10.72 2.94
CA LEU A 130 4.13 -11.67 1.85
C LEU A 130 4.12 -10.98 0.48
N LEU A 131 3.40 -9.86 0.35
CA LEU A 131 3.38 -9.08 -0.89
C LEU A 131 4.74 -8.47 -1.19
N GLN A 132 5.39 -7.87 -0.20
CA GLN A 132 6.69 -7.23 -0.38
C GLN A 132 7.73 -8.24 -0.91
N ASP A 133 7.73 -9.47 -0.39
CA ASP A 133 8.63 -10.52 -0.87
C ASP A 133 8.30 -10.97 -2.31
N GLN A 134 7.02 -11.00 -2.69
CA GLN A 134 6.62 -11.28 -4.07
C GLN A 134 6.96 -10.12 -5.03
N LEU A 135 6.92 -8.87 -4.56
CA LEU A 135 7.19 -7.67 -5.35
C LEU A 135 8.69 -7.32 -5.48
N LYS A 136 9.54 -7.82 -4.56
CA LYS A 136 11.01 -7.66 -4.65
C LYS A 136 11.57 -8.16 -5.97
N GLY A 137 11.09 -9.30 -6.47
CA GLY A 137 11.53 -9.84 -7.76
C GLY A 137 11.23 -8.87 -8.91
N PRO A 138 9.95 -8.55 -9.17
CA PRO A 138 9.54 -7.59 -10.20
C PRO A 138 10.22 -6.22 -10.11
N PHE A 139 10.44 -5.69 -8.90
CA PHE A 139 10.98 -4.33 -8.71
C PHE A 139 12.51 -4.26 -8.64
N SER A 140 13.21 -5.38 -8.42
CA SER A 140 14.68 -5.42 -8.39
C SER A 140 15.36 -4.96 -9.69
N SER A 141 14.60 -4.86 -10.79
CA SER A 141 15.07 -4.51 -12.13
C SER A 141 14.60 -3.14 -12.63
N ILE A 142 13.90 -2.38 -11.79
CA ILE A 142 13.32 -1.05 -12.07
C ILE A 142 14.14 0.02 -11.34
#